data_AF-A0A1K1VDH0-F1
#
_entry.id   AF-A0A1K1VDH0-F1
#
_cell.length_a   1.000
_cell.length_b   1.000
_cell.length_c   1.000
_cell.angle_alpha   90.00
_cell.angle_beta   90.00
_cell.angle_gamma   90.00
#
_symmetry.space_group_name_H-M   'P 1'
#
loop_
_entity.id
_entity.type
_entity.pdbx_description
1 polymer ?
#
loop_
_entity_poly.entity_id
_entity_poly.type
_entity_poly.pdbx_seq_one_letter_code
_entity_poly.pdbx_strand_id
1 'polypeptide(L)' 'MNGIINAIVDLSVTGVMPQPAFSLYQAFDEGEWLRSEDPPGTDAGAKYTKPVVVEIMRVLKASSEVG' A
#
# COMPACT_ATOMS: atom_id res chain seq x y z
N MET A 1 9.47 5.06 -7.90
CA MET A 1 8.05 4.71 -7.70
C MET A 1 7.10 5.06 -8.86
N ASN A 2 7.44 5.93 -9.82
CA ASN A 2 6.45 6.55 -10.71
C ASN A 2 5.79 5.67 -11.80
N GLY A 3 6.29 4.47 -12.10
CA GLY A 3 5.70 3.61 -13.14
C GLY A 3 4.43 2.87 -12.71
N ILE A 4 4.36 2.46 -11.44
CA ILE A 4 3.23 1.67 -10.90
C ILE A 4 2.00 2.56 -10.71
N ILE A 5 2.18 3.79 -10.22
CA ILE A 5 1.06 4.73 -10.05
C ILE A 5 0.44 5.13 -11.38
N ASN A 6 1.24 5.35 -12.43
CA ASN A 6 0.72 5.65 -13.76
C ASN A 6 -0.17 4.51 -14.28
N ALA A 7 0.27 3.25 -14.15
CA ALA A 7 -0.53 2.10 -14.54
C ALA A 7 -1.85 1.99 -13.73
N ILE A 8 -1.81 2.28 -12.43
CA ILE A 8 -3.02 2.29 -11.58
C ILE A 8 -3.98 3.40 -11.98
N VAL A 9 -3.46 4.61 -12.23
CA VAL A 9 -4.25 5.77 -12.66
C VAL A 9 -4.89 5.50 -14.02
N ASP A 10 -4.12 5.02 -15.01
CA ASP A 10 -4.62 4.70 -16.35
C ASP A 10 -5.75 3.66 -16.30
N LEU A 11 -5.61 2.62 -15.45
CA LEU A 11 -6.68 1.64 -15.23
C LEU A 11 -7.92 2.27 -14.59
N SER A 12 -7.73 3.18 -13.62
CA SER A 12 -8.84 3.86 -12.92
C SER A 12 -9.62 4.82 -13.82
N VAL A 13 -9.01 5.38 -14.87
CA VAL A 13 -9.71 6.23 -15.86
C VAL A 13 -10.80 5.45 -16.59
N THR A 14 -10.71 4.12 -16.63
CA THR A 14 -11.64 3.23 -17.35
C THR A 14 -12.63 2.48 -16.45
N GLY A 15 -12.59 2.67 -15.12
CA GLY A 15 -13.41 1.89 -14.19
C GLY A 15 -13.19 2.23 -12.71
N VAL A 16 -13.47 1.27 -11.83
CA VAL A 16 -13.21 1.44 -10.39
C VAL A 16 -11.71 1.35 -10.14
N MET A 17 -11.20 2.17 -9.22
CA MET A 17 -9.81 2.15 -8.78
C MET A 17 -9.35 0.72 -8.44
N PRO A 18 -8.25 0.24 -9.04
CA PRO A 18 -7.86 -1.17 -8.91
C PRO A 18 -7.34 -1.45 -7.50
N GLN A 19 -8.19 -2.09 -6.70
CA GLN A 19 -7.85 -2.62 -5.39
C GLN A 19 -7.49 -4.10 -5.50
N PRO A 20 -6.51 -4.61 -4.71
CA PRO A 20 -5.76 -3.91 -3.65
C PRO A 20 -4.53 -3.12 -4.15
N ALA A 21 -4.28 -3.07 -5.47
CA ALA A 21 -3.06 -2.50 -6.03
C ALA A 21 -2.82 -1.03 -5.62
N PHE A 22 -3.86 -0.19 -5.62
CA PHE A 22 -3.74 1.19 -5.13
C PHE A 22 -3.46 1.28 -3.63
N SER A 23 -4.15 0.49 -2.80
CA SER A 23 -3.88 0.49 -1.35
C SER A 23 -2.46 0.03 -1.03
N LEU A 24 -1.94 -0.94 -1.79
CA LEU A 24 -0.54 -1.37 -1.66
C LEU A 24 0.41 -0.24 -2.05
N TYR A 25 0.16 0.44 -3.17
CA TYR A 25 0.97 1.59 -3.58
C TYR A 25 1.04 2.66 -2.47
N GLN A 26 -0.09 3.03 -1.87
CA GLN A 26 -0.13 4.00 -0.76
C GLN A 26 0.66 3.52 0.46
N ALA A 27 0.55 2.25 0.84
CA ALA A 27 1.28 1.69 1.97
C ALA A 27 2.81 1.74 1.80
N PHE A 28 3.28 1.55 0.56
CA PHE A 28 4.70 1.69 0.25
C PHE A 28 5.12 3.16 0.23
N ASP A 29 4.35 4.05 -0.40
CA ASP A 29 4.61 5.50 -0.45
C ASP A 29 4.74 6.12 0.96
N GLU A 30 3.83 5.76 1.86
CA GLU A 30 3.87 6.21 3.27
C GLU A 30 5.05 5.69 4.08
N GLY A 31 5.64 4.55 3.68
CA GLY A 31 6.77 3.94 4.37
C GLY A 31 8.12 4.21 3.74
N GLU A 32 8.20 5.00 2.66
CA GLU A 32 9.47 5.47 2.12
C GLU A 32 10.14 6.50 3.04
N TRP A 33 9.37 7.16 3.92
CA TRP A 33 9.81 8.32 4.68
C TRP A 33 9.86 8.07 6.19
N LEU A 34 10.99 8.44 6.79
CA LEU A 34 11.11 8.59 8.24
C LEU A 34 10.41 9.87 8.68
N ARG A 35 9.72 9.80 9.82
CA ARG A 35 9.07 10.93 10.45
C ARG A 35 10.05 11.63 11.40
N SER A 36 9.81 12.90 11.68
CA SER A 36 10.67 13.71 12.56
C SER A 36 10.82 13.15 13.97
N GLU A 37 9.80 12.45 14.44
CA GLU A 37 9.68 11.83 15.75
C GLU A 37 10.22 10.38 15.80
N ASP A 38 10.72 9.86 14.68
CA ASP A 38 11.26 8.51 14.64
C ASP A 38 12.60 8.41 15.38
N PRO A 39 12.75 7.41 16.28
CA PRO A 39 14.05 7.14 16.89
C PRO A 39 15.13 6.85 15.83
N PRO A 40 16.40 7.19 16.10
CA PRO A 40 17.51 6.81 15.24
C PRO A 40 17.54 5.30 14.97
N GLY A 41 17.73 4.92 13.70
CA GLY A 41 17.75 3.52 13.28
C GLY A 41 16.36 2.90 13.06
N THR A 42 15.29 3.70 13.08
CA THR A 42 13.96 3.23 12.67
C THR A 42 14.00 2.75 11.21
N ASP A 43 13.42 1.58 10.95
CA ASP A 43 13.11 1.10 9.60
C ASP A 43 11.68 1.52 9.25
N ALA A 44 11.55 2.52 8.38
CA ALA A 44 10.26 3.08 7.98
C ALA A 44 9.37 2.04 7.27
N GLY A 45 9.95 1.14 6.47
CA GLY A 45 9.20 0.07 5.81
C GLY A 45 8.66 -0.94 6.81
N ALA A 46 9.47 -1.34 7.80
CA ALA A 46 9.02 -2.24 8.85
C ALA A 46 7.96 -1.59 9.76
N LYS A 47 8.09 -0.30 10.05
CA LYS A 47 7.20 0.43 10.96
C LYS A 47 5.87 0.84 10.31
N TYR A 48 5.89 1.26 9.04
CA TYR A 48 4.75 1.88 8.38
C TYR A 48 4.17 1.03 7.24
N THR A 49 5.01 0.51 6.35
CA THR A 49 4.51 -0.29 5.22
C THR A 49 4.02 -1.68 5.66
N LYS A 50 4.85 -2.42 6.40
CA LYS A 50 4.57 -3.81 6.76
C LYS A 50 3.22 -4.03 7.46
N PRO A 51 2.83 -3.27 8.51
CA PRO A 51 1.54 -3.51 9.17
C PRO A 51 0.35 -3.26 8.24
N VAL A 52 0.42 -2.23 7.39
CA VAL A 52 -0.65 -1.89 6.45
C VAL A 52 -0.76 -2.95 5.36
N VAL A 53 0.35 -3.42 4.79
CA VAL A 53 0.36 -4.50 3.80
C VAL A 53 -0.23 -5.79 4.37
N VAL A 54 0.13 -6.16 5.61
CA VAL A 54 -0.44 -7.34 6.28
C VAL A 54 -1.95 -7.22 6.42
N GLU A 55 -2.47 -6.04 6.76
CA GLU A 55 -3.91 -5.80 6.86
C GLU A 55 -4.62 -5.89 5.50
N ILE A 56 -4.05 -5.28 4.46
CA ILE A 56 -4.57 -5.37 3.08
C ILE A 56 -4.69 -6.83 2.65
N MET A 57 -3.65 -7.64 2.90
CA MET A 57 -3.65 -9.06 2.54
C MET A 57 -4.64 -9.89 3.38
N ARG A 58 -4.84 -9.54 4.65
CA ARG A 58 -5.84 -10.18 5.52
C ARG A 58 -7.25 -9.93 5.00
N VAL A 59 -7.58 -8.67 4.68
CA VAL A 59 -8.88 -8.29 4.12
C VAL A 59 -9.12 -8.99 2.78
N LEU A 60 -8.12 -8.98 1.90
CA LEU A 60 -8.21 -9.66 0.61
C LEU A 60 -8.50 -11.16 0.76
N LYS A 61 -7.82 -11.82 1.69
CA LYS A 61 -8.06 -13.24 2.00
C LYS A 61 -9.49 -13.47 2.48
N ALA A 62 -9.97 -12.67 3.43
CA ALA A 62 -11.34 -12.76 3.92
C ALA A 62 -12.39 -12.54 2.82
N SER A 63 -12.17 -11.58 1.91
CA SER A 63 -13.07 -11.36 0.78
C SER A 63 -13.07 -12.50 -0.24
N SER A 64 -11.94 -13.22 -0.39
CA SER A 64 -11.85 -14.38 -1.30
C SER A 64 -12.51 -15.65 -0.76
N GLU A 65 -12.69 -15.78 0.56
CA GLU A 65 -13.33 -16.94 1.20
C GLU A 65 -14.87 -16.85 1.25
N VAL A 66 -15.43 -15.67 0.93
CA VAL A 66 -16.88 -15.39 0.96
C VAL A 66 -17.49 -15.37 -0.46
N GLY A 67 -16.68 -15.61 -1.49
CA GLY A 67 -17.07 -15.60 -2.91
C GLY A 67 -17.39 -16.97 -3.49
#